data_AF-A0A1I3HRZ1-F1
#
_entry.id   AF-A0A1I3HRZ1-F1
#
_cell.length_a   1.000
_cell.length_b   1.000
_cell.length_c   1.000
_cell.angle_alpha   90.00
_cell.angle_beta   90.00
_cell.angle_gamma   90.00
#
_symmetry.space_group_name_H-M   'P 1'
#
loop_
_entity.id
_entity.type
_entity.pdbx_description
1 polymer ?
#
loop_
_entity_poly.entity_id
_entity_poly.type
_entity_poly.pdbx_seq_one_letter_code
_entity_poly.pdbx_strand_id
1 'polypeptide(L)'
;MNITTKQFQLLSDINLVWDFLVETYDWKNDSGRPAPFFEYALTATWMDSSYSFLDRFWFDGDKVVAFAYYEAPVTDIYFNVRKGYEFLADELIEYAVTTMPHFNGEQQFVFSDGQQFLKDAAAKRGLAAAALTKHYHTLKPLGATHMTGGDDEFYKKIGYEKGYHWTIWKKE
;
A
#
# COMPACT_ATOMS: atom_id res chain seq x y z
N MET A 1 -14.98 3.08 -19.80
CA MET A 1 -14.75 2.84 -18.38
C MET A 1 -15.39 3.98 -17.62
N ASN A 2 -16.29 3.66 -16.70
CA ASN A 2 -16.93 4.64 -15.84
C ASN A 2 -16.70 4.17 -14.40
N ILE A 3 -15.70 4.77 -13.75
CA ILE A 3 -15.28 4.32 -12.43
C ILE A 3 -16.19 4.96 -11.38
N THR A 4 -16.84 4.13 -10.59
CA THR A 4 -17.66 4.56 -9.45
C THR A 4 -17.09 3.95 -8.16
N THR A 5 -17.45 4.54 -7.02
CA THR A 5 -16.96 4.09 -5.72
C THR A 5 -18.11 3.82 -4.75
N LYS A 6 -17.88 2.90 -3.80
CA LYS A 6 -18.80 2.58 -2.71
C LYS A 6 -18.01 2.27 -1.45
N GLN A 7 -18.43 2.83 -0.32
CA GLN A 7 -17.90 2.43 0.97
C GLN A 7 -18.37 1.03 1.34
N PHE A 8 -17.46 0.21 1.83
CA PHE A 8 -17.74 -1.12 2.33
C PHE A 8 -18.77 -1.07 3.46
N GLN A 9 -19.74 -1.98 3.39
CA GLN A 9 -20.73 -2.20 4.42
C GLN A 9 -20.58 -3.63 4.94
N LEU A 10 -20.12 -3.77 6.19
CA LEU A 10 -19.76 -5.04 6.81
C LEU A 10 -20.83 -6.14 6.64
N LEU A 11 -22.10 -5.79 6.82
CA LEU A 11 -23.20 -6.75 6.84
C LEU A 11 -23.74 -7.14 5.45
N SER A 12 -23.46 -6.35 4.40
CA SER A 12 -24.00 -6.60 3.05
C SER A 12 -22.94 -6.95 2.02
N ASP A 13 -21.70 -6.55 2.24
CA ASP A 13 -20.67 -6.53 1.20
C ASP A 13 -19.60 -7.60 1.40
N ILE A 14 -19.69 -8.42 2.44
CA ILE A 14 -18.66 -9.42 2.74
C ILE A 14 -18.45 -10.41 1.59
N ASN A 15 -19.54 -10.88 0.98
CA ASN A 15 -19.47 -11.77 -0.18
C ASN A 15 -18.86 -11.06 -1.39
N LEU A 16 -19.08 -9.76 -1.53
CA LEU A 16 -18.49 -8.97 -2.61
C LEU A 16 -16.96 -8.87 -2.46
N VAL A 17 -16.46 -8.68 -1.23
CA VAL A 17 -15.01 -8.73 -0.95
C VAL A 17 -14.48 -10.14 -1.24
N TRP A 18 -15.15 -11.17 -0.73
CA TRP A 18 -14.74 -12.56 -0.91
C TRP A 18 -14.58 -12.91 -2.39
N ASP A 19 -15.62 -12.70 -3.18
CA ASP A 19 -15.62 -13.02 -4.61
C ASP A 19 -14.52 -12.23 -5.35
N PHE A 20 -14.37 -10.94 -5.05
CA PHE A 20 -13.33 -10.11 -5.65
C PHE A 20 -11.92 -10.62 -5.33
N LEU A 21 -11.64 -10.94 -4.06
CA LEU A 21 -10.32 -11.43 -3.64
C LEU A 21 -10.04 -12.82 -4.22
N VAL A 22 -11.03 -13.72 -4.27
CA VAL A 22 -10.87 -15.04 -4.92
C VAL A 22 -10.55 -14.89 -6.41
N GLU A 23 -11.25 -14.00 -7.11
CA GLU A 23 -11.05 -13.81 -8.55
C GLU A 23 -9.72 -13.14 -8.92
N THR A 24 -9.18 -12.31 -8.04
CA THR A 24 -7.98 -11.49 -8.32
C THR A 24 -6.72 -12.02 -7.66
N TYR A 25 -6.83 -12.97 -6.74
CA TYR A 25 -5.69 -13.55 -6.05
C TYR A 25 -4.81 -14.35 -7.02
N ASP A 26 -3.57 -13.89 -7.18
CA ASP A 26 -2.54 -14.51 -7.98
C ASP A 26 -1.29 -14.68 -7.11
N TRP A 27 -1.18 -15.85 -6.48
CA TRP A 27 -0.07 -16.18 -5.60
C TRP A 27 1.29 -16.20 -6.33
N LYS A 28 1.32 -16.41 -7.65
CA LYS A 28 2.57 -16.48 -8.41
C LYS A 28 3.17 -15.09 -8.63
N ASN A 29 2.30 -14.10 -8.77
CA ASN A 29 2.68 -12.71 -9.02
C ASN A 29 2.50 -11.82 -7.79
N ASP A 30 2.15 -12.38 -6.63
CA ASP A 30 1.95 -11.68 -5.36
C ASP A 30 1.05 -10.44 -5.50
N SER A 31 -0.17 -10.65 -6.05
CA SER A 31 -1.11 -9.57 -6.38
C SER A 31 -1.79 -8.94 -5.16
N GLY A 32 -1.60 -9.51 -3.97
CA GLY A 32 -2.27 -9.08 -2.75
C GLY A 32 -2.58 -10.23 -1.79
N ARG A 33 -3.57 -10.02 -0.92
CA ARG A 33 -3.97 -10.99 0.12
C ARG A 33 -5.12 -11.89 -0.36
N PRO A 34 -5.15 -13.17 0.04
CA PRO A 34 -6.24 -14.09 -0.31
C PRO A 34 -7.52 -13.77 0.47
N ALA A 35 -8.68 -14.17 -0.04
CA ALA A 35 -9.98 -13.88 0.58
C ALA A 35 -10.09 -14.24 2.09
N PRO A 36 -9.58 -15.38 2.57
CA PRO A 36 -9.64 -15.73 4.00
C PRO A 36 -8.89 -14.76 4.91
N PHE A 37 -7.90 -14.02 4.40
CA PHE A 37 -7.16 -13.03 5.19
C PHE A 37 -8.11 -11.94 5.73
N PHE A 38 -8.92 -11.35 4.85
CA PHE A 38 -9.83 -10.28 5.21
C PHE A 38 -11.06 -10.80 5.98
N GLU A 39 -11.62 -11.94 5.56
CA GLU A 39 -12.74 -12.57 6.27
C GLU A 39 -12.36 -12.87 7.72
N TYR A 40 -11.18 -13.47 7.94
CA TYR A 40 -10.71 -13.78 9.28
C TYR A 40 -10.50 -12.51 10.10
N ALA A 41 -9.85 -11.49 9.55
CA ALA A 41 -9.62 -10.22 10.21
C ALA A 41 -10.92 -9.61 10.75
N LEU A 42 -12.00 -9.59 9.97
CA LEU A 42 -13.30 -9.03 10.39
C LEU A 42 -13.97 -9.73 11.58
N THR A 43 -13.61 -10.98 11.84
CA THR A 43 -14.14 -11.76 12.97
C THR A 43 -13.18 -11.80 14.16
N ALA A 44 -11.99 -11.25 14.00
CA ALA A 44 -10.93 -11.35 14.98
C ALA A 44 -11.07 -10.28 16.07
N THR A 45 -10.73 -10.65 17.32
CA THR A 45 -10.88 -9.76 18.48
C THR A 45 -9.92 -8.56 18.49
N TRP A 46 -8.89 -8.58 17.65
CA TRP A 46 -7.92 -7.49 17.53
C TRP A 46 -8.28 -6.48 16.46
N MET A 47 -9.23 -6.80 15.57
CA MET A 47 -9.64 -5.92 14.49
C MET A 47 -10.74 -4.98 15.02
N ASP A 48 -10.49 -3.68 14.91
CA ASP A 48 -11.48 -2.67 15.25
C ASP A 48 -12.34 -2.35 14.04
N SER A 49 -13.51 -3.00 13.93
CA SER A 49 -14.42 -2.84 12.81
C SER A 49 -15.11 -1.47 12.76
N SER A 50 -14.95 -0.61 13.77
CA SER A 50 -15.61 0.70 13.80
C SER A 50 -15.18 1.61 12.66
N TYR A 51 -14.03 1.34 12.04
CA TYR A 51 -13.50 2.08 10.90
C TYR A 51 -13.84 1.44 9.54
N SER A 52 -14.52 0.28 9.49
CA SER A 52 -14.72 -0.49 8.24
C SER A 52 -15.50 0.30 7.17
N PHE A 53 -16.23 1.34 7.57
CA PHE A 53 -16.91 2.26 6.65
C PHE A 53 -15.94 3.13 5.82
N LEU A 54 -14.65 3.14 6.16
CA LEU A 54 -13.58 3.76 5.39
C LEU A 54 -13.00 2.82 4.33
N ASP A 55 -13.20 1.52 4.45
CA ASP A 55 -12.85 0.61 3.37
C ASP A 55 -13.70 0.93 2.14
N ARG A 56 -13.10 0.89 0.95
CA ARG A 56 -13.73 1.39 -0.27
C ARG A 56 -13.50 0.47 -1.44
N PHE A 57 -14.55 0.24 -2.20
CA PHE A 57 -14.50 -0.38 -3.50
C PHE A 57 -14.47 0.64 -4.63
N TRP A 58 -13.82 0.25 -5.72
CA TRP A 58 -13.95 0.86 -7.04
C TRP A 58 -14.61 -0.14 -7.98
N PHE A 59 -15.53 0.36 -8.79
CA PHE A 59 -16.26 -0.41 -9.78
C PHE A 59 -16.07 0.14 -11.18
N ASP A 60 -16.06 -0.73 -12.17
CA ASP A 60 -16.28 -0.38 -13.58
C ASP A 60 -17.58 -1.08 -14.02
N GLY A 61 -18.66 -0.30 -14.07
CA GLY A 61 -20.02 -0.86 -14.13
C GLY A 61 -20.36 -1.61 -12.83
N ASP A 62 -20.79 -2.86 -12.94
CA ASP A 62 -21.12 -3.71 -11.78
C ASP A 62 -19.91 -4.52 -11.25
N LYS A 63 -18.76 -4.39 -11.90
CA LYS A 63 -17.57 -5.21 -11.59
C LYS A 63 -16.66 -4.49 -10.60
N VAL A 64 -16.34 -5.15 -9.49
CA VAL A 64 -15.29 -4.67 -8.57
C VAL A 64 -13.92 -4.79 -9.25
N VAL A 65 -13.19 -3.67 -9.26
CA VAL A 65 -11.89 -3.53 -9.92
C VAL A 65 -10.77 -3.13 -8.96
N ALA A 66 -11.08 -2.51 -7.84
CA ALA A 66 -10.13 -2.30 -6.75
C ALA A 66 -10.82 -2.26 -5.39
N PHE A 67 -10.05 -2.55 -4.35
CA PHE A 67 -10.46 -2.46 -2.96
C PHE A 67 -9.31 -1.93 -2.11
N ALA A 68 -9.56 -0.86 -1.36
CA ALA A 68 -8.63 -0.32 -0.36
C ALA A 68 -9.26 -0.51 1.02
N TYR A 69 -8.51 -1.11 1.94
CA TYR A 69 -9.00 -1.50 3.26
C TYR A 69 -7.89 -1.45 4.29
N TYR A 70 -8.22 -1.40 5.58
CA TYR A 70 -7.23 -1.53 6.64
C TYR A 70 -7.26 -2.91 7.31
N GLU A 71 -6.24 -3.21 8.11
CA GLU A 71 -6.26 -4.34 9.04
C GLU A 71 -5.78 -3.89 10.45
N ALA A 72 -4.88 -4.60 11.12
CA ALA A 72 -4.51 -4.28 12.50
C ALA A 72 -3.02 -3.91 12.56
N PRO A 73 -2.68 -2.65 12.91
CA PRO A 73 -3.56 -1.55 13.34
C PRO A 73 -4.37 -0.92 12.19
N VAL A 74 -5.41 -0.15 12.51
CA VAL A 74 -6.29 0.52 11.51
C VAL A 74 -5.59 1.56 10.62
N THR A 75 -4.32 1.84 10.91
CA THR A 75 -3.43 2.70 10.13
C THR A 75 -2.64 1.94 9.07
N ASP A 76 -2.72 0.60 9.04
CA ASP A 76 -2.09 -0.26 8.04
C ASP A 76 -3.08 -0.51 6.90
N ILE A 77 -2.82 0.13 5.77
CA ILE A 77 -3.72 0.16 4.62
C ILE A 77 -3.23 -0.80 3.54
N TYR A 78 -4.12 -1.68 3.11
CA TYR A 78 -3.94 -2.70 2.11
C TYR A 78 -4.71 -2.35 0.84
N PHE A 79 -4.26 -2.89 -0.27
CA PHE A 79 -4.87 -2.68 -1.57
C PHE A 79 -4.95 -4.01 -2.32
N ASN A 80 -6.04 -4.20 -3.05
CA ASN A 80 -6.16 -5.22 -4.08
C ASN A 80 -6.69 -4.55 -5.35
N VAL A 81 -6.04 -4.79 -6.49
CA VAL A 81 -6.38 -4.16 -7.76
C VAL A 81 -6.43 -5.25 -8.83
N ARG A 82 -7.51 -5.26 -9.59
CA ARG A 82 -7.69 -6.19 -10.70
C ARG A 82 -6.68 -5.87 -11.81
N LYS A 83 -6.05 -6.90 -12.37
CA LYS A 83 -5.14 -6.77 -13.51
C LYS A 83 -5.81 -6.01 -14.66
N GLY A 84 -5.09 -5.02 -15.22
CA GLY A 84 -5.60 -4.09 -16.24
C GLY A 84 -6.20 -2.80 -15.67
N TYR A 85 -6.32 -2.68 -14.33
CA TYR A 85 -6.80 -1.48 -13.64
C TYR A 85 -5.70 -0.74 -12.86
N GLU A 86 -4.43 -0.97 -13.21
CA GLU A 86 -3.27 -0.37 -12.54
C GLU A 86 -3.24 1.16 -12.67
N PHE A 87 -3.94 1.73 -13.66
CA PHE A 87 -4.08 3.18 -13.81
C PHE A 87 -4.82 3.85 -12.63
N LEU A 88 -5.53 3.08 -11.80
CA LEU A 88 -6.17 3.58 -10.57
C LEU A 88 -5.18 3.87 -9.44
N ALA A 89 -3.88 3.56 -9.60
CA ALA A 89 -2.88 3.66 -8.54
C ALA A 89 -2.87 5.03 -7.85
N ASP A 90 -2.79 6.11 -8.63
CA ASP A 90 -2.68 7.47 -8.09
C ASP A 90 -3.94 7.87 -7.32
N GLU A 91 -5.12 7.38 -7.72
CA GLU A 91 -6.40 7.62 -7.02
C GLU A 91 -6.51 6.80 -5.73
N LEU A 92 -6.13 5.51 -5.76
CA LEU A 92 -6.14 4.63 -4.60
C LEU A 92 -5.22 5.15 -3.49
N ILE A 93 -4.02 5.58 -3.87
CA ILE A 93 -3.06 6.18 -2.96
C ILE A 93 -3.57 7.52 -2.43
N GLU A 94 -4.15 8.39 -3.27
CA GLU A 94 -4.73 9.66 -2.83
C GLU A 94 -5.84 9.43 -1.81
N TYR A 95 -6.72 8.46 -2.06
CA TYR A 95 -7.78 8.12 -1.13
C TYR A 95 -7.23 7.68 0.23
N ALA A 96 -6.24 6.78 0.23
CA ALA A 96 -5.62 6.30 1.46
C ALA A 96 -4.99 7.45 2.25
N VAL A 97 -4.20 8.31 1.60
CA VAL A 97 -3.55 9.46 2.26
C VAL A 97 -4.57 10.43 2.87
N THR A 98 -5.64 10.74 2.14
CA THR A 98 -6.58 11.80 2.52
C THR A 98 -7.68 11.34 3.47
N THR A 99 -8.06 10.07 3.41
CA THR A 99 -9.28 9.58 4.07
C THR A 99 -9.04 8.45 5.07
N MET A 100 -8.06 7.57 4.84
CA MET A 100 -7.80 6.46 5.77
C MET A 100 -7.11 6.96 7.05
N PRO A 101 -7.23 6.23 8.18
CA PRO A 101 -6.65 6.65 9.46
C PRO A 101 -5.13 6.89 9.39
N HIS A 102 -4.67 7.91 10.12
CA HIS A 102 -3.26 8.29 10.25
C HIS A 102 -2.91 8.67 11.71
N PHE A 103 -3.42 7.92 12.68
CA PHE A 103 -3.29 8.26 14.11
C PHE A 103 -1.84 8.52 14.50
N ASN A 104 -1.60 9.62 15.23
CA ASN A 104 -0.26 10.08 15.62
C ASN A 104 0.71 10.30 14.44
N GLY A 105 0.20 10.55 13.23
CA GLY A 105 1.02 10.66 12.02
C GLY A 105 1.56 9.31 11.53
N GLU A 106 1.03 8.21 12.04
CA GLU A 106 1.38 6.86 11.63
C GLU A 106 0.32 6.37 10.65
N GLN A 107 0.70 6.27 9.37
CA GLN A 107 -0.05 5.58 8.33
C GLN A 107 0.94 4.75 7.53
N GLN A 108 0.62 3.48 7.30
CA GLN A 108 1.49 2.56 6.58
C GLN A 108 0.73 1.93 5.43
N PHE A 109 1.38 1.84 4.28
CA PHE A 109 0.82 1.15 3.12
C PHE A 109 1.50 -0.20 2.99
N VAL A 110 0.69 -1.26 3.07
CA VAL A 110 1.16 -2.63 3.01
C VAL A 110 1.03 -3.13 1.58
N PHE A 111 2.15 -3.11 0.86
CA PHE A 111 2.23 -3.57 -0.52
C PHE A 111 2.75 -5.00 -0.61
N SER A 112 2.18 -5.76 -1.53
CA SER A 112 2.74 -7.04 -2.00
C SER A 112 3.77 -6.78 -3.12
N ASP A 113 4.62 -7.75 -3.43
CA ASP A 113 5.71 -7.57 -4.40
C ASP A 113 5.20 -7.33 -5.82
N GLY A 114 4.06 -7.90 -6.20
CA GLY A 114 3.40 -7.67 -7.49
C GLY A 114 2.84 -6.26 -7.69
N GLN A 115 2.82 -5.44 -6.65
CA GLN A 115 2.10 -4.16 -6.63
C GLN A 115 3.02 -2.95 -6.90
N GLN A 116 3.98 -3.10 -7.83
CA GLN A 116 4.95 -2.04 -8.14
C GLN A 116 4.29 -0.72 -8.55
N PHE A 117 3.19 -0.78 -9.30
CA PHE A 117 2.43 0.41 -9.72
C PHE A 117 1.89 1.23 -8.53
N LEU A 118 1.49 0.58 -7.43
CA LEU A 118 1.09 1.27 -6.20
C LEU A 118 2.29 1.84 -5.44
N LYS A 119 3.41 1.08 -5.38
CA LYS A 119 4.67 1.56 -4.79
C LYS A 119 5.15 2.83 -5.51
N ASP A 120 5.07 2.86 -6.84
CA ASP A 120 5.45 4.02 -7.66
C ASP A 120 4.52 5.22 -7.42
N ALA A 121 3.20 5.00 -7.37
CA ALA A 121 2.22 6.04 -7.06
C ALA A 121 2.44 6.62 -5.64
N ALA A 122 2.71 5.76 -4.65
CA ALA A 122 3.04 6.19 -3.29
C ALA A 122 4.35 6.99 -3.25
N ALA A 123 5.37 6.57 -3.99
CA ALA A 123 6.65 7.28 -4.09
C ALA A 123 6.49 8.69 -4.68
N LYS A 124 5.68 8.86 -5.74
CA LYS A 124 5.35 10.18 -6.32
C LYS A 124 4.72 11.13 -5.31
N ARG A 125 4.00 10.61 -4.32
CA ARG A 125 3.36 11.36 -3.24
C ARG A 125 4.31 11.67 -2.06
N GLY A 126 5.59 11.31 -2.17
CA GLY A 126 6.59 11.59 -1.14
C GLY A 126 6.59 10.61 0.03
N LEU A 127 5.81 9.53 -0.04
CA LEU A 127 5.72 8.54 1.05
C LEU A 127 7.04 7.77 1.24
N ALA A 128 7.79 7.52 0.16
CA ALA A 128 9.13 6.96 0.27
C ALA A 128 10.09 7.88 1.04
N ALA A 129 9.99 9.20 0.84
CA ALA A 129 10.78 10.17 1.59
C ALA A 129 10.36 10.22 3.07
N ALA A 130 9.05 10.14 3.34
CA ALA A 130 8.51 10.08 4.69
C ALA A 130 8.96 8.80 5.44
N ALA A 131 8.95 7.64 4.77
CA ALA A 131 9.44 6.39 5.35
C ALA A 131 10.93 6.46 5.71
N LEU A 132 11.77 7.00 4.83
CA LEU A 132 13.20 7.21 5.12
C LEU A 132 13.41 8.21 6.26
N THR A 133 12.57 9.25 6.36
CA THR A 133 12.60 10.20 7.47
C THR A 133 12.24 9.54 8.80
N LYS A 134 11.19 8.70 8.84
CA LYS A 134 10.84 7.91 10.03
C LYS A 134 11.97 6.95 10.42
N HIS A 135 12.57 6.28 9.44
CA HIS A 135 13.71 5.38 9.66
C HIS A 135 14.91 6.12 10.27
N TYR A 136 15.25 7.31 9.74
CA TYR A 136 16.28 8.19 10.30
C TYR A 136 16.00 8.55 11.77
N HIS A 137 14.79 9.05 12.07
CA HIS A 137 14.42 9.44 13.43
C HIS A 137 14.39 8.27 14.41
N THR A 138 14.14 7.05 13.94
CA THR A 138 14.15 5.83 14.77
C THR A 138 15.56 5.34 15.05
N LEU A 139 16.43 5.34 14.03
CA LEU A 139 17.78 4.76 14.16
C LEU A 139 18.80 5.73 14.75
N LYS A 140 18.63 7.04 14.56
CA LYS A 140 19.56 8.04 15.11
C LYS A 140 19.70 7.95 16.65
N PRO A 141 18.62 7.83 17.44
CA PRO A 141 18.73 7.59 18.89
C PRO A 141 19.40 6.26 19.25
N LEU A 142 19.38 5.27 18.36
CA LEU A 142 20.03 3.96 18.56
C LEU A 142 21.53 3.97 18.18
N GLY A 143 22.07 5.11 17.78
CA GLY A 143 23.49 5.27 17.47
C GLY A 143 23.86 5.12 15.99
N ALA A 144 22.86 5.02 15.09
CA ALA A 144 23.14 5.04 13.66
C ALA A 144 23.69 6.42 13.26
N THR A 145 24.86 6.43 12.61
CA THR A 145 25.53 7.66 12.17
C THR A 145 25.28 7.98 10.69
N HIS A 146 24.91 6.98 9.89
CA HIS A 146 24.70 7.09 8.45
C HIS A 146 23.50 6.25 8.02
N MET A 147 22.86 6.67 6.93
CA MET A 147 21.88 5.88 6.18
C MET A 147 22.38 5.71 4.76
N THR A 148 22.17 4.52 4.19
CA THR A 148 22.59 4.18 2.84
C THR A 148 21.36 3.90 1.99
N GLY A 149 21.33 4.42 0.76
CA GLY A 149 20.24 4.26 -0.20
C GLY A 149 20.76 3.88 -1.58
N GLY A 150 19.87 3.86 -2.58
CA GLY A 150 20.21 3.66 -3.99
C GLY A 150 20.89 4.88 -4.62
N ASP A 151 21.31 4.76 -5.88
CA ASP A 151 21.97 5.82 -6.68
C ASP A 151 21.02 6.51 -7.68
N ASP A 152 19.72 6.26 -7.57
CA ASP A 152 18.72 6.90 -8.45
C ASP A 152 18.42 8.36 -8.05
N GLU A 153 17.69 9.07 -8.92
CA GLU A 153 17.35 10.49 -8.74
C GLU A 153 16.45 10.77 -7.53
N PHE A 154 15.72 9.77 -7.01
CA PHE A 154 14.89 9.96 -5.83
C PHE A 154 15.77 10.24 -4.60
N TYR A 155 16.84 9.48 -4.38
CA TYR A 155 17.75 9.67 -3.24
C TYR A 155 18.44 11.03 -3.27
N LYS A 156 18.90 11.47 -4.44
CA LYS A 156 19.52 12.80 -4.60
C LYS A 156 18.56 13.94 -4.23
N LYS A 157 17.30 13.84 -4.65
CA LYS A 157 16.27 14.87 -4.36
C LYS A 157 15.97 15.01 -2.87
N ILE A 158 16.16 13.96 -2.08
CA ILE A 158 15.92 13.96 -0.63
C ILE A 158 17.20 14.18 0.19
N GLY A 159 18.30 14.58 -0.46
CA GLY A 159 19.53 15.00 0.20
C GLY A 159 20.56 13.89 0.45
N TYR A 160 20.41 12.72 -0.18
CA TYR A 160 21.47 11.71 -0.15
C TYR A 160 22.62 12.12 -1.08
N GLU A 161 23.84 11.89 -0.62
CA GLU A 161 25.06 12.16 -1.37
C GLU A 161 25.77 10.85 -1.76
N LYS A 162 26.68 10.93 -2.74
CA LYS A 162 27.51 9.79 -3.13
C LYS A 162 28.49 9.45 -2.02
N GLY A 163 28.18 8.39 -1.26
CA GLY A 163 29.03 7.90 -0.16
C GLY A 163 29.90 6.69 -0.49
N TYR A 164 29.59 5.94 -1.56
CA TYR A 164 30.31 4.72 -1.95
C TYR A 164 30.84 4.80 -3.39
N HIS A 165 32.08 4.32 -3.58
CA HIS A 165 32.74 4.27 -4.88
C HIS A 165 33.05 2.81 -5.26
N TRP A 166 32.48 2.33 -6.36
CA TRP A 166 32.77 1.01 -6.91
C TRP A 166 33.72 1.11 -8.10
N THR A 167 34.71 0.22 -8.14
CA THR A 167 35.50 -0.04 -9.34
C THR A 167 35.16 -1.44 -9.84
N ILE A 168 34.55 -1.52 -11.02
CA ILE A 168 34.08 -2.79 -11.60
C ILE A 168 34.98 -3.12 -12.80
N TRP A 169 35.64 -4.28 -12.73
CA TRP A 169 36.43 -4.82 -13.83
C TRP A 169 35.59 -5.85 -14.57
N LYS A 170 35.54 -5.76 -15.91
CA LYS A 170 34.99 -6.81 -16.76
C LYS A 170 36.12 -7.37 -17.62
N LYS A 171 36.12 -8.69 -17.76
CA LYS A 171 37.00 -9.38 -18.71
C LYS A 171 36.40 -9.19 -20.11
N GLU A 172 37.24 -8.80 -21.07
CA GLU A 172 36.90 -8.82 -22.50
C GLU A 172 36.60 -10.24 -22.99
#